data_AF-A0A7X0AHB3-F1
#
_entry.id   AF-A0A7X0AHB3-F1
#
_cell.length_a   1.000
_cell.length_b   1.000
_cell.length_c   1.000
_cell.angle_alpha   90.00
_cell.angle_beta   90.00
_cell.angle_gamma   90.00
#
_symmetry.space_group_name_H-M   'P 1'
#
loop_
_entity.id
_entity.type
_entity.pdbx_description
1 polymer ?
#
loop_
_entity_poly.entity_id
_entity_poly.type
_entity_poly.pdbx_seq_one_letter_code
_entity_poly.pdbx_strand_id
1 'polypeptide(L)'
;MFRRVAIIGGGAAAATLLSELLERKPSQPLHLDWYTGSGSLARGVAYDTVSDRHLLNVRAASMSMFAGKPSGFLDFVQRDDPAIAGTDFLPRRRYGDYLEAEVAHALKQAKANGHDVNVVPFPVEAMVPERDSVTVIHGEESHRVDAAVLALGSLPPQPLSGVSSDALASGRYVVDPWPLLAGTENHPPPSKVVLIGLGLTAVDVLLELSTRWPHTEFTAISRHGLLPEAHLNAAAAPAGDSAELIESMRDTPDIHHWLHLLREATAHERDWRTILDSLRPHTSSLWRELDVDQRARFLRHARWAWERARHRMPPQAGKSIAMLESEGRLHRQRGRMQSVELVGDALQMHLAPAHASSGQARPAQTLHADLVIQTTGMNTDIRRTPHTLVSQLLTNGHITPDPLGLGMQAMPDGRLAHDNDYWPNLFAIGSMLRGTLWESTAMPEIRQQARSLADRLLAQ
;
A
#
# COMPACT_ATOMS: atom_id res chain seq x y z
N MET A 1 15.25 -28.87 19.22
CA MET A 1 13.81 -28.62 18.94
C MET A 1 13.71 -27.24 18.31
N PHE A 2 13.04 -27.09 17.17
CA PHE A 2 12.89 -25.79 16.53
C PHE A 2 11.74 -25.01 17.15
N ARG A 3 11.83 -23.68 17.12
CA ARG A 3 10.67 -22.80 17.25
C ARG A 3 10.04 -22.61 15.87
N ARG A 4 8.77 -22.94 15.71
CA ARG A 4 8.06 -23.00 14.43
C ARG A 4 7.24 -21.74 14.22
N VAL A 5 7.48 -21.04 13.11
CA VAL A 5 6.72 -19.84 12.76
C VAL A 5 6.22 -19.94 11.33
N ALA A 6 4.93 -19.70 11.12
CA ALA A 6 4.36 -19.56 9.79
C ALA A 6 4.30 -18.10 9.36
N ILE A 7 4.73 -17.79 8.14
CA ILE A 7 4.62 -16.45 7.53
C ILE A 7 3.69 -16.57 6.31
N ILE A 8 2.58 -15.86 6.32
CA ILE A 8 1.54 -15.97 5.28
C ILE A 8 1.56 -14.73 4.38
N GLY A 9 1.94 -14.93 3.12
CA GLY A 9 2.06 -13.90 2.09
C GLY A 9 3.44 -13.89 1.44
N GLY A 10 3.49 -13.74 0.12
CA GLY A 10 4.75 -13.70 -0.65
C GLY A 10 5.32 -12.30 -0.89
N GLY A 11 4.72 -11.25 -0.33
CA GLY A 11 5.09 -9.85 -0.63
C GLY A 11 6.26 -9.29 0.20
N ALA A 12 6.59 -8.03 -0.06
CA ALA A 12 7.74 -7.34 0.55
C ALA A 12 7.73 -7.37 2.09
N ALA A 13 6.57 -7.21 2.73
CA ALA A 13 6.48 -7.28 4.20
C ALA A 13 6.86 -8.65 4.75
N ALA A 14 6.43 -9.73 4.10
CA ALA A 14 6.78 -11.10 4.48
C ALA A 14 8.27 -11.37 4.26
N ALA A 15 8.80 -10.96 3.12
CA ALA A 15 10.23 -11.04 2.82
C ALA A 15 11.08 -10.29 3.86
N THR A 16 10.68 -9.08 4.24
CA THR A 16 11.40 -8.31 5.27
C THR A 16 11.37 -9.00 6.62
N LEU A 17 10.22 -9.52 7.05
CA LEU A 17 10.13 -10.27 8.31
C LEU A 17 10.96 -11.56 8.28
N LEU A 18 10.87 -12.32 7.18
CA LEU A 18 11.65 -13.55 6.99
C LEU A 18 13.15 -13.25 7.12
N SER A 19 13.66 -12.27 6.39
CA SER A 19 15.08 -11.94 6.43
C SER A 19 15.52 -11.41 7.80
N GLU A 20 14.69 -10.59 8.46
CA GLU A 20 14.93 -10.17 9.85
C GLU A 20 15.06 -11.38 10.78
N LEU A 21 14.16 -12.36 10.70
CA LEU A 21 14.24 -13.58 11.52
C LEU A 21 15.51 -14.39 11.23
N LEU A 22 15.88 -14.55 9.95
CA LEU A 22 17.02 -15.36 9.54
C LEU A 22 18.40 -14.74 9.84
N GLU A 23 18.47 -13.43 10.02
CA GLU A 23 19.69 -12.74 10.46
C GLU A 23 19.99 -12.92 11.96
N ARG A 24 18.98 -13.26 12.76
CA ARG A 24 19.13 -13.43 14.21
C ARG A 24 19.68 -14.81 14.55
N LYS A 25 20.26 -14.93 15.75
CA LYS A 25 20.82 -16.19 16.27
C LYS A 25 20.22 -16.48 17.66
N PRO A 26 18.93 -16.82 17.74
CA PRO A 26 18.31 -17.21 18.99
C PRO A 26 18.95 -18.48 19.58
N SER A 27 18.77 -18.68 20.90
CA SER A 27 19.22 -19.88 21.60
C SER A 27 18.54 -21.16 21.07
N GLN A 28 17.27 -21.04 20.66
CA GLN A 28 16.53 -22.08 19.98
C GLN A 28 16.44 -21.76 18.47
N PRO A 29 16.92 -22.63 17.57
CA PRO A 29 16.83 -22.38 16.14
C PRO A 29 15.38 -22.32 15.63
N LEU A 30 15.18 -21.63 14.52
CA LEU A 30 13.88 -21.45 13.87
C LEU A 30 13.60 -22.50 12.80
N HIS A 31 12.35 -22.91 12.70
CA HIS A 31 11.76 -23.57 11.55
C HIS A 31 10.68 -22.64 10.98
N LEU A 32 10.87 -22.15 9.77
CA LEU A 32 9.98 -21.16 9.16
C LEU A 32 9.22 -21.77 7.98
N ASP A 33 7.90 -21.84 8.09
CA ASP A 33 7.03 -22.16 6.96
C ASP A 33 6.58 -20.85 6.30
N TRP A 34 7.12 -20.54 5.13
CA TRP A 34 6.79 -19.32 4.39
C TRP A 34 5.83 -19.63 3.24
N TYR A 35 4.56 -19.30 3.44
CA TYR A 35 3.48 -19.52 2.48
C TYR A 35 3.37 -18.34 1.53
N THR A 36 3.88 -18.49 0.31
CA THR A 36 4.03 -17.36 -0.64
C THR A 36 2.81 -17.17 -1.52
N GLY A 37 1.95 -18.18 -1.62
CA GLY A 37 0.89 -18.22 -2.62
C GLY A 37 1.44 -18.30 -4.05
N SER A 38 0.59 -17.94 -5.02
CA SER A 38 0.89 -18.03 -6.46
C SER A 38 1.55 -16.78 -7.06
N GLY A 39 1.95 -15.81 -6.24
CA GLY A 39 2.55 -14.56 -6.69
C GLY A 39 4.08 -14.59 -6.75
N SER A 40 4.68 -13.55 -7.36
CA SER A 40 6.14 -13.39 -7.38
C SER A 40 6.72 -13.27 -5.98
N LEU A 41 7.73 -14.10 -5.73
CA LEU A 41 8.40 -14.22 -4.45
C LEU A 41 9.03 -12.88 -4.04
N ALA A 42 8.82 -12.47 -2.80
CA ALA A 42 9.36 -11.28 -2.15
C ALA A 42 8.89 -9.92 -2.68
N ARG A 43 8.58 -9.79 -3.97
CA ARG A 43 8.21 -8.50 -4.58
C ARG A 43 6.83 -8.02 -4.13
N GLY A 44 5.85 -8.92 -4.17
CA GLY A 44 4.43 -8.56 -4.07
C GLY A 44 3.98 -7.57 -5.16
N VAL A 45 2.68 -7.24 -5.18
CA VAL A 45 2.07 -6.39 -6.23
C VAL A 45 2.79 -5.05 -6.41
N ALA A 46 3.29 -4.47 -5.32
CA ALA A 46 3.95 -3.17 -5.34
C ALA A 46 5.31 -3.17 -6.05
N TYR A 47 6.00 -4.30 -6.24
CA TYR A 47 7.34 -4.31 -6.86
C TYR A 47 7.51 -5.30 -8.01
N ASP A 48 6.42 -5.96 -8.40
CA ASP A 48 6.37 -6.99 -9.45
C ASP A 48 6.19 -6.44 -10.88
N THR A 49 6.26 -5.12 -11.04
CA THR A 49 6.18 -4.49 -12.36
C THR A 49 7.46 -4.71 -13.17
N VAL A 50 7.34 -4.90 -14.48
CA VAL A 50 8.46 -4.91 -15.42
C VAL A 50 8.77 -3.54 -16.04
N SER A 51 7.85 -2.57 -15.91
CA SER A 51 8.01 -1.23 -16.50
C SER A 51 9.04 -0.38 -15.75
N ASP A 52 9.97 0.22 -16.49
CA ASP A 52 10.91 1.23 -16.00
C ASP A 52 10.24 2.59 -15.70
N ARG A 53 8.98 2.77 -16.11
CA ARG A 53 8.20 4.00 -15.89
C ARG A 53 7.56 4.05 -14.50
N HIS A 54 7.36 2.88 -13.88
CA HIS A 54 6.79 2.75 -12.55
C HIS A 54 7.87 3.00 -11.52
N LEU A 55 7.97 4.24 -11.07
CA LEU A 55 9.06 4.70 -10.21
C LEU A 55 8.68 4.58 -8.74
N LEU A 56 9.66 4.31 -7.90
CA LEU A 56 9.52 4.44 -6.45
C LEU A 56 9.14 5.89 -6.14
N ASN A 57 8.17 6.07 -5.23
CA ASN A 57 7.78 7.38 -4.73
C ASN A 57 8.62 7.83 -3.51
N VAL A 58 9.69 7.08 -3.22
CA VAL A 58 10.65 7.32 -2.13
C VAL A 58 12.05 7.27 -2.74
N ARG A 59 12.94 8.10 -2.21
CA ARG A 59 14.33 8.20 -2.68
C ARG A 59 15.12 6.92 -2.38
N ALA A 60 16.08 6.58 -3.23
CA ALA A 60 16.90 5.37 -3.10
C ALA A 60 17.55 5.22 -1.71
N ALA A 61 18.11 6.31 -1.15
CA ALA A 61 18.73 6.28 0.18
C ALA A 61 17.77 5.94 1.33
N SER A 62 16.46 6.04 1.13
CA SER A 62 15.43 5.74 2.14
C SER A 62 14.77 4.37 1.96
N MET A 63 15.15 3.62 0.94
CA MET A 63 14.44 2.40 0.52
C MET A 63 15.03 1.09 1.06
N SER A 64 16.10 1.11 1.86
CA SER A 64 16.65 -0.15 2.40
C SER A 64 15.58 -1.02 3.09
N MET A 65 15.70 -2.34 2.88
CA MET A 65 14.84 -3.38 3.45
C MET A 65 15.00 -3.47 4.97
N PHE A 66 16.20 -3.24 5.50
CA PHE A 66 16.48 -3.33 6.93
C PHE A 66 16.68 -1.96 7.55
N ALA A 67 16.10 -1.75 8.72
CA ALA A 67 16.32 -0.52 9.47
C ALA A 67 17.75 -0.38 10.00
N GLY A 68 18.39 -1.51 10.33
CA GLY A 68 19.79 -1.54 10.79
C GLY A 68 20.84 -1.36 9.67
N LYS A 69 20.43 -1.38 8.40
CA LYS A 69 21.31 -1.26 7.23
C LYS A 69 20.79 -0.17 6.29
N PRO A 70 20.79 1.11 6.69
CA PRO A 70 20.04 2.16 6.01
C PRO A 70 20.43 2.38 4.53
N SER A 71 21.67 2.06 4.14
CA SER A 71 22.17 2.19 2.77
C SER A 71 21.88 1.00 1.86
N GLY A 72 21.32 -0.12 2.38
CA GLY A 72 21.29 -1.42 1.68
C GLY A 72 20.82 -1.38 0.23
N PHE A 73 19.70 -0.72 -0.06
CA PHE A 73 19.21 -0.59 -1.45
C PHE A 73 20.11 0.30 -2.33
N LEU A 74 20.63 1.40 -1.78
CA LEU A 74 21.53 2.29 -2.51
C LEU A 74 22.84 1.57 -2.85
N ASP A 75 23.43 0.88 -1.87
CA ASP A 75 24.65 0.09 -2.06
C ASP A 75 24.41 -1.03 -3.08
N PHE A 76 23.23 -1.62 -3.12
CA PHE A 76 22.88 -2.64 -4.10
C PHE A 76 22.88 -2.09 -5.53
N VAL A 77 22.20 -0.97 -5.79
CA VAL A 77 22.11 -0.40 -7.15
C VAL A 77 23.42 0.26 -7.60
N GLN A 78 24.23 0.77 -6.67
CA GLN A 78 25.53 1.37 -6.96
C GLN A 78 26.60 0.36 -7.36
N ARG A 79 26.40 -0.94 -7.13
CA ARG A 79 27.27 -1.99 -7.67
C ARG A 79 27.21 -2.05 -9.21
N ASP A 80 26.02 -1.80 -9.76
CA ASP A 80 25.79 -1.78 -11.21
C ASP A 80 26.10 -0.40 -11.79
N ASP A 81 25.66 0.67 -11.11
CA ASP A 81 25.84 2.05 -11.56
C ASP A 81 26.24 2.98 -10.40
N PRO A 82 27.54 3.24 -10.21
CA PRO A 82 28.04 4.13 -9.18
C PRO A 82 27.56 5.59 -9.28
N ALA A 83 27.00 6.01 -10.43
CA ALA A 83 26.50 7.37 -10.62
C ALA A 83 25.13 7.60 -9.97
N ILE A 84 24.40 6.54 -9.60
CA ILE A 84 23.11 6.65 -8.93
C ILE A 84 23.28 7.39 -7.59
N ALA A 85 22.57 8.50 -7.46
CA ALA A 85 22.58 9.29 -6.25
C ALA A 85 21.51 8.79 -5.27
N GLY A 86 21.78 8.95 -3.96
CA GLY A 86 20.80 8.62 -2.92
C GLY A 86 19.48 9.40 -3.03
N THR A 87 19.48 10.53 -3.73
CA THR A 87 18.31 11.36 -4.00
C THR A 87 17.41 10.84 -5.12
N ASP A 88 17.87 9.86 -5.90
CA ASP A 88 17.18 9.42 -7.09
C ASP A 88 15.92 8.61 -6.78
N PHE A 89 14.96 8.68 -7.70
CA PHE A 89 13.75 7.87 -7.69
C PHE A 89 13.90 6.81 -8.78
N LEU A 90 14.19 5.57 -8.36
CA LEU A 90 14.49 4.47 -9.27
C LEU A 90 13.23 3.67 -9.64
N PRO A 91 13.25 2.90 -10.74
CA PRO A 91 12.16 1.99 -11.07
C PRO A 91 11.85 1.00 -9.95
N ARG A 92 10.56 0.75 -9.69
CA ARG A 92 10.05 -0.21 -8.70
C ARG A 92 10.63 -1.61 -8.90
N ARG A 93 10.85 -2.03 -10.16
CA ARG A 93 11.44 -3.34 -10.48
C ARG A 93 12.83 -3.53 -9.86
N ARG A 94 13.66 -2.48 -9.84
CA ARG A 94 15.00 -2.51 -9.24
C ARG A 94 14.93 -2.77 -7.74
N TYR A 95 13.89 -2.26 -7.08
CA TYR A 95 13.63 -2.58 -5.68
C TYR A 95 13.16 -4.02 -5.50
N GLY A 96 12.34 -4.54 -6.41
CA GLY A 96 12.01 -5.96 -6.44
C GLY A 96 13.25 -6.86 -6.58
N ASP A 97 14.18 -6.51 -7.47
CA ASP A 97 15.45 -7.24 -7.66
C ASP A 97 16.27 -7.24 -6.36
N TYR A 98 16.30 -6.11 -5.65
CA TYR A 98 16.95 -5.98 -4.35
C TYR A 98 16.29 -6.87 -3.27
N LEU A 99 14.97 -6.88 -3.17
CA LEU A 99 14.24 -7.72 -2.21
C LEU A 99 14.52 -9.22 -2.44
N GLU A 100 14.51 -9.66 -3.70
CA GLU A 100 14.85 -11.04 -4.05
C GLU A 100 16.30 -11.39 -3.70
N ALA A 101 17.24 -10.49 -3.96
CA ALA A 101 18.64 -10.69 -3.62
C ALA A 101 18.85 -10.81 -2.10
N GLU A 102 18.19 -9.98 -1.29
CA GLU A 102 18.25 -10.05 0.17
C GLU A 102 17.60 -11.32 0.72
N VAL A 103 16.45 -11.74 0.18
CA VAL A 103 15.83 -13.02 0.55
C VAL A 103 16.71 -14.20 0.18
N ALA A 104 17.27 -14.23 -1.03
CA ALA A 104 18.19 -15.27 -1.45
C ALA A 104 19.44 -15.33 -0.55
N HIS A 105 19.97 -14.17 -0.15
CA HIS A 105 21.07 -14.08 0.80
C HIS A 105 20.69 -14.66 2.16
N ALA A 106 19.54 -14.24 2.71
CA ALA A 106 19.05 -14.71 4.01
C ALA A 106 18.82 -16.23 4.02
N LEU A 107 18.18 -16.77 2.98
CA LEU A 107 17.95 -18.22 2.82
C LEU A 107 19.27 -19.01 2.74
N LYS A 108 20.28 -18.48 2.03
CA LYS A 108 21.60 -19.11 1.97
C LYS A 108 22.29 -19.17 3.33
N GLN A 109 22.11 -18.13 4.16
CA GLN A 109 22.69 -18.06 5.50
C GLN A 109 21.89 -18.83 6.56
N ALA A 110 20.61 -19.10 6.32
CA ALA A 110 19.72 -19.76 7.28
C ALA A 110 20.33 -21.03 7.87
N LYS A 111 20.81 -21.94 7.01
CA LYS A 111 21.42 -23.21 7.44
C LYS A 111 22.69 -23.00 8.26
N ALA A 112 23.51 -22.02 7.91
CA ALA A 112 24.72 -21.68 8.67
C ALA A 112 24.39 -21.12 10.07
N ASN A 113 23.23 -20.49 10.21
CA ASN A 113 22.67 -20.03 11.48
C ASN A 113 21.85 -21.12 12.21
N GLY A 114 21.79 -22.34 11.67
CA GLY A 114 21.06 -23.47 12.23
C GLY A 114 19.55 -23.42 12.02
N HIS A 115 19.05 -22.49 11.20
CA HIS A 115 17.64 -22.36 10.86
C HIS A 115 17.24 -23.30 9.74
N ASP A 116 15.98 -23.71 9.78
CA ASP A 116 15.30 -24.45 8.73
C ASP A 116 14.20 -23.58 8.12
N VAL A 117 14.08 -23.61 6.79
CA VAL A 117 13.10 -22.80 6.06
C VAL A 117 12.45 -23.64 4.99
N ASN A 118 11.13 -23.71 5.03
CA ASN A 118 10.29 -24.34 4.05
C ASN A 118 9.52 -23.27 3.30
N VAL A 119 9.78 -23.13 2.00
CA VAL A 119 9.07 -22.18 1.13
C VAL A 119 7.92 -22.92 0.47
N VAL A 120 6.69 -22.52 0.81
CA VAL A 120 5.46 -23.20 0.39
C VAL A 120 4.75 -22.32 -0.65
N PRO A 121 4.79 -22.69 -1.96
CA PRO A 121 4.22 -21.88 -3.05
C PRO A 121 2.69 -22.05 -3.18
N PHE A 122 2.00 -22.17 -2.04
CA PHE A 122 0.55 -22.38 -1.98
C PHE A 122 -0.10 -21.35 -1.08
N PRO A 123 -1.33 -20.91 -1.41
CA PRO A 123 -2.10 -20.08 -0.51
C PRO A 123 -2.52 -20.91 0.72
N VAL A 124 -2.58 -20.25 1.87
CA VAL A 124 -3.25 -20.81 3.05
C VAL A 124 -4.73 -20.57 2.90
N GLU A 125 -5.53 -21.61 3.15
CA GLU A 125 -6.98 -21.58 3.00
C GLU A 125 -7.68 -21.33 4.34
N ALA A 126 -7.11 -21.85 5.42
CA ALA A 126 -7.63 -21.66 6.76
C ALA A 126 -6.51 -21.63 7.80
N MET A 127 -6.76 -20.92 8.90
CA MET A 127 -5.95 -21.02 10.11
C MET A 127 -6.86 -21.09 11.35
N VAL A 128 -6.42 -21.86 12.32
CA VAL A 128 -7.11 -22.03 13.61
C VAL A 128 -6.11 -21.69 14.72
N PRO A 129 -6.15 -20.47 15.28
CA PRO A 129 -5.34 -20.11 16.43
C PRO A 129 -5.88 -20.76 17.71
N GLU A 130 -4.95 -21.22 18.54
CA GLU A 130 -5.16 -21.74 19.89
C GLU A 130 -4.28 -20.96 20.89
N ARG A 131 -4.41 -21.20 22.19
CA ARG A 131 -3.68 -20.46 23.23
C ARG A 131 -2.16 -20.56 23.11
N ASP A 132 -1.64 -21.69 22.66
CA ASP A 132 -0.21 -22.00 22.63
C ASP A 132 0.34 -22.26 21.21
N SER A 133 -0.53 -22.29 20.21
CA SER A 133 -0.15 -22.66 18.84
C SER A 133 -1.17 -22.20 17.80
N VAL A 134 -0.78 -22.27 16.53
CA VAL A 134 -1.68 -22.00 15.40
C VAL A 134 -1.62 -23.19 14.45
N THR A 135 -2.78 -23.69 14.05
CA THR A 135 -2.86 -24.69 12.97
C THR A 135 -3.06 -23.96 11.65
N VAL A 136 -2.18 -24.22 10.68
CA VAL A 136 -2.20 -23.66 9.32
C VAL A 136 -2.61 -24.75 8.34
N ILE A 137 -3.55 -24.46 7.44
CA ILE A 137 -4.15 -25.45 6.53
C ILE A 137 -4.01 -24.97 5.08
N HIS A 138 -3.47 -25.83 4.22
CA HIS A 138 -3.45 -25.65 2.76
C HIS A 138 -3.72 -27.00 2.07
N GLY A 139 -4.71 -27.08 1.19
CA GLY A 139 -5.17 -28.36 0.64
C GLY A 139 -5.55 -29.37 1.73
N GLU A 140 -4.99 -30.59 1.65
CA GLU A 140 -5.21 -31.66 2.65
C GLU A 140 -4.18 -31.64 3.79
N GLU A 141 -3.21 -30.70 3.76
CA GLU A 141 -2.15 -30.61 4.76
C GLU A 141 -2.54 -29.67 5.90
N SER A 142 -2.12 -30.03 7.12
CA SER A 142 -2.26 -29.21 8.31
C SER A 142 -0.96 -29.22 9.10
N HIS A 143 -0.49 -28.03 9.46
CA HIS A 143 0.78 -27.82 10.15
C HIS A 143 0.55 -27.01 11.42
N ARG A 144 0.96 -27.55 12.57
CA ARG A 144 0.91 -26.84 13.86
C ARG A 144 2.21 -26.07 14.08
N VAL A 145 2.10 -24.77 14.34
CA VAL A 145 3.23 -23.86 14.58
C VAL A 145 3.07 -23.12 15.90
N ASP A 146 4.16 -22.61 16.46
CA ASP A 146 4.14 -21.88 17.73
C ASP A 146 3.55 -20.47 17.53
N ALA A 147 3.78 -19.85 16.37
CA ALA A 147 3.21 -18.56 15.99
C ALA A 147 2.98 -18.45 14.48
N ALA A 148 2.06 -17.57 14.08
CA ALA A 148 1.80 -17.27 12.68
C ALA A 148 1.66 -15.75 12.44
N VAL A 149 2.10 -15.30 11.26
CA VAL A 149 2.06 -13.89 10.87
C VAL A 149 1.35 -13.72 9.53
N LEU A 150 0.29 -12.90 9.52
CA LEU A 150 -0.42 -12.46 8.32
C LEU A 150 0.31 -11.26 7.69
N ALA A 151 1.02 -11.51 6.60
CA ALA A 151 1.75 -10.53 5.79
C ALA A 151 1.12 -10.39 4.39
N LEU A 152 -0.21 -10.30 4.36
CA LEU A 152 -1.04 -10.43 3.15
C LEU A 152 -0.94 -9.25 2.17
N GLY A 153 -0.40 -8.11 2.60
CA GLY A 153 -0.42 -6.88 1.80
C GLY A 153 -1.85 -6.34 1.61
N SER A 154 -2.11 -5.68 0.48
CA SER A 154 -3.47 -5.25 0.12
C SER A 154 -4.31 -6.43 -0.36
N LEU A 155 -5.59 -6.45 0.03
CA LEU A 155 -6.55 -7.44 -0.44
C LEU A 155 -6.86 -7.26 -1.93
N PRO A 156 -7.39 -8.29 -2.61
CA PRO A 156 -7.85 -8.17 -3.99
C PRO A 156 -8.80 -6.97 -4.17
N PRO A 157 -8.61 -6.14 -5.21
CA PRO A 157 -9.50 -5.02 -5.46
C PRO A 157 -10.90 -5.53 -5.76
N GLN A 158 -11.90 -4.71 -5.44
CA GLN A 158 -13.31 -4.99 -5.70
C GLN A 158 -13.89 -3.89 -6.58
N PRO A 159 -14.86 -4.20 -7.46
CA PRO A 159 -15.51 -3.19 -8.27
C PRO A 159 -16.18 -2.15 -7.37
N LEU A 160 -16.15 -0.88 -7.80
CA LEU A 160 -16.86 0.19 -7.10
C LEU A 160 -18.38 -0.04 -7.14
N SER A 161 -19.07 0.42 -6.10
CA SER A 161 -20.53 0.44 -6.09
C SER A 161 -21.07 1.24 -7.28
N GLY A 162 -22.12 0.72 -7.94
CA GLY A 162 -22.75 1.35 -9.10
C GLY A 162 -22.20 0.89 -10.46
N VAL A 163 -21.17 0.05 -10.48
CA VAL A 163 -20.74 -0.62 -11.71
C VAL A 163 -21.69 -1.79 -11.97
N SER A 164 -22.32 -1.80 -13.14
CA SER A 164 -23.24 -2.86 -13.56
C SER A 164 -22.53 -4.19 -13.85
N SER A 165 -23.26 -5.31 -13.73
CA SER A 165 -22.77 -6.64 -14.10
C SER A 165 -22.32 -6.70 -15.55
N ASP A 166 -23.06 -6.05 -16.45
CA ASP A 166 -22.80 -6.07 -17.89
C ASP A 166 -21.54 -5.28 -18.23
N ALA A 167 -21.28 -4.16 -17.54
CA ALA A 167 -20.02 -3.44 -17.66
C ALA A 167 -18.83 -4.29 -17.23
N LEU A 168 -18.95 -5.08 -16.14
CA LEU A 168 -17.90 -6.01 -15.70
C LEU A 168 -17.71 -7.15 -16.70
N ALA A 169 -18.80 -7.80 -17.13
CA ALA A 169 -18.79 -8.93 -18.06
C ALA A 169 -18.24 -8.54 -19.43
N SER A 170 -18.39 -7.28 -19.86
CA SER A 170 -17.83 -6.77 -21.11
C SER A 170 -16.30 -6.74 -21.17
N GLY A 171 -15.62 -6.82 -20.03
CA GLY A 171 -14.16 -6.62 -19.94
C GLY A 171 -13.70 -5.17 -20.12
N ARG A 172 -14.62 -4.22 -20.35
CA ARG A 172 -14.31 -2.78 -20.52
C ARG A 172 -14.20 -2.02 -19.19
N TYR A 173 -14.64 -2.62 -18.09
CA TYR A 173 -14.39 -2.10 -16.74
C TYR A 173 -13.27 -2.89 -16.07
N VAL A 174 -12.12 -2.25 -15.90
CA VAL A 174 -10.91 -2.87 -15.35
C VAL A 174 -10.83 -2.55 -13.86
N VAL A 175 -11.07 -3.56 -13.02
CA VAL A 175 -11.03 -3.46 -11.55
C VAL A 175 -9.58 -3.41 -11.04
N ASP A 176 -8.74 -4.29 -11.57
CA ASP A 176 -7.31 -4.35 -11.28
C ASP A 176 -6.51 -3.95 -12.52
N PRO A 177 -5.77 -2.82 -12.50
CA PRO A 177 -5.01 -2.39 -13.65
C PRO A 177 -3.78 -3.26 -13.92
N TRP A 178 -3.21 -3.97 -12.94
CA TRP A 178 -1.90 -4.59 -13.11
C TRP A 178 -1.86 -5.69 -14.18
N PRO A 179 -2.85 -6.61 -14.27
CA PRO A 179 -2.90 -7.58 -15.37
C PRO A 179 -3.03 -6.93 -16.75
N LEU A 180 -3.79 -5.83 -16.87
CA LEU A 180 -3.90 -5.05 -18.11
C LEU A 180 -2.53 -4.47 -18.49
N LEU A 181 -1.79 -3.92 -17.53
CA LEU A 181 -0.46 -3.35 -17.78
C LEU A 181 0.59 -4.42 -18.12
N ALA A 182 0.48 -5.64 -17.55
CA ALA A 182 1.42 -6.73 -17.81
C ALA A 182 1.14 -7.48 -19.13
N GLY A 183 -0.12 -7.48 -19.60
CA GLY A 183 -0.53 -8.20 -20.80
C GLY A 183 -0.04 -7.59 -22.12
N THR A 184 0.00 -8.43 -23.15
CA THR A 184 0.22 -8.04 -24.55
C THR A 184 -1.09 -7.67 -25.23
N GLU A 185 -1.05 -6.78 -26.23
CA GLU A 185 -2.26 -6.29 -26.91
C GLU A 185 -2.95 -7.38 -27.72
N ASN A 186 -4.22 -7.66 -27.40
CA ASN A 186 -5.11 -8.51 -28.22
C ASN A 186 -6.26 -7.72 -28.84
N HIS A 187 -6.32 -6.40 -28.63
CA HIS A 187 -7.43 -5.53 -29.03
C HIS A 187 -6.93 -4.18 -29.54
N PRO A 188 -7.67 -3.50 -30.43
CA PRO A 188 -7.31 -2.16 -30.90
C PRO A 188 -7.26 -1.17 -29.72
N PRO A 189 -6.36 -0.18 -29.76
CA PRO A 189 -6.22 0.80 -28.68
C PRO A 189 -7.54 1.59 -28.51
N PRO A 190 -8.02 1.79 -27.27
CA PRO A 190 -9.22 2.58 -27.01
C PRO A 190 -8.99 4.04 -27.40
N SER A 191 -10.01 4.71 -27.94
CA SER A 191 -9.94 6.14 -28.23
C SER A 191 -10.12 6.96 -26.95
N LYS A 192 -10.99 6.52 -26.03
CA LYS A 192 -11.30 7.21 -24.78
C LYS A 192 -11.19 6.28 -23.58
N VAL A 193 -10.33 6.65 -22.63
CA VAL A 193 -10.14 5.93 -21.37
C VAL A 193 -10.49 6.82 -20.20
N VAL A 194 -11.31 6.32 -19.27
CA VAL A 194 -11.62 7.01 -18.01
C VAL A 194 -10.95 6.31 -16.85
N LEU A 195 -10.19 7.05 -16.03
CA LEU A 195 -9.61 6.53 -14.79
C LEU A 195 -10.42 7.02 -13.59
N ILE A 196 -10.80 6.11 -12.69
CA ILE A 196 -11.46 6.44 -11.42
C ILE A 196 -10.45 6.39 -10.28
N GLY A 197 -9.99 7.56 -9.86
CA GLY A 197 -8.91 7.71 -8.91
C GLY A 197 -7.76 8.52 -9.51
N LEU A 198 -7.12 9.32 -8.67
CA LEU A 198 -6.00 10.20 -9.03
C LEU A 198 -4.86 10.04 -8.03
N GLY A 199 -4.63 8.81 -7.54
CA GLY A 199 -3.50 8.47 -6.67
C GLY A 199 -2.25 8.05 -7.48
N LEU A 200 -1.21 7.57 -6.81
CA LEU A 200 0.03 7.12 -7.46
C LEU A 200 -0.20 5.97 -8.46
N THR A 201 -1.13 5.05 -8.19
CA THR A 201 -1.54 4.02 -9.16
C THR A 201 -2.07 4.63 -10.46
N ALA A 202 -2.81 5.74 -10.38
CA ALA A 202 -3.31 6.42 -11.58
C ALA A 202 -2.16 7.03 -12.40
N VAL A 203 -1.12 7.53 -11.73
CA VAL A 203 0.09 8.04 -12.39
C VAL A 203 0.79 6.91 -13.16
N ASP A 204 1.03 5.77 -12.51
CA ASP A 204 1.64 4.59 -13.15
C ASP A 204 0.84 4.13 -14.38
N VAL A 205 -0.47 3.95 -14.22
CA VAL A 205 -1.38 3.56 -15.31
C VAL A 205 -1.35 4.57 -16.46
N LEU A 206 -1.40 5.87 -16.18
CA LEU A 206 -1.35 6.91 -17.20
C LEU A 206 -0.03 6.88 -17.97
N LEU A 207 1.11 6.82 -17.29
CA LEU A 207 2.43 6.84 -17.93
C LEU A 207 2.67 5.62 -18.83
N GLU A 208 2.19 4.45 -18.39
CA GLU A 208 2.31 3.22 -19.14
C GLU A 208 1.38 3.23 -20.36
N LEU A 209 0.09 3.49 -20.15
CA LEU A 209 -0.91 3.43 -21.21
C LEU A 209 -0.81 4.61 -22.19
N SER A 210 -0.35 5.80 -21.78
CA SER A 210 -0.16 6.91 -22.71
C SER A 210 0.97 6.67 -23.71
N THR A 211 1.95 5.85 -23.32
CA THR A 211 3.04 5.40 -24.19
C THR A 211 2.54 4.29 -25.11
N ARG A 212 1.82 3.34 -24.55
CA ARG A 212 1.25 2.19 -25.27
C ARG A 212 0.21 2.63 -26.31
N TRP A 213 -0.62 3.60 -25.95
CA TRP A 213 -1.71 4.11 -26.79
C TRP A 213 -1.52 5.62 -27.07
N PRO A 214 -0.67 5.97 -28.05
CA PRO A 214 -0.27 7.36 -28.30
C PRO A 214 -1.40 8.29 -28.75
N HIS A 215 -2.53 7.74 -29.22
CA HIS A 215 -3.68 8.50 -29.72
C HIS A 215 -4.89 8.49 -28.77
N THR A 216 -4.78 7.83 -27.61
CA THR A 216 -5.87 7.77 -26.64
C THR A 216 -5.99 9.07 -25.86
N GLU A 217 -7.24 9.52 -25.67
CA GLU A 217 -7.61 10.56 -24.72
C GLU A 217 -7.93 9.94 -23.36
N PHE A 218 -7.35 10.51 -22.30
CA PHE A 218 -7.55 10.08 -20.92
C PHE A 218 -8.36 11.13 -20.15
N THR A 219 -9.40 10.69 -19.47
CA THR A 219 -10.10 11.50 -18.46
C THR A 219 -9.91 10.87 -17.09
N ALA A 220 -9.24 11.55 -16.18
CA ALA A 220 -9.00 11.07 -14.82
C ALA A 220 -9.92 11.80 -13.83
N ILE A 221 -10.74 11.03 -13.11
CA ILE A 221 -11.74 11.56 -12.19
C ILE A 221 -11.41 11.25 -10.73
N SER A 222 -11.66 12.22 -9.84
CA SER A 222 -11.69 11.96 -8.40
C SER A 222 -12.54 13.00 -7.69
N ARG A 223 -12.87 12.77 -6.41
CA ARG A 223 -13.70 13.68 -5.60
C ARG A 223 -13.19 15.12 -5.55
N HIS A 224 -11.88 15.31 -5.73
CA HIS A 224 -11.22 16.61 -5.71
C HIS A 224 -10.58 16.99 -7.06
N GLY A 225 -10.35 16.05 -7.98
CA GLY A 225 -9.73 16.32 -9.29
C GLY A 225 -8.24 16.65 -9.23
N LEU A 226 -7.55 16.23 -8.16
CA LEU A 226 -6.16 16.59 -7.89
C LEU A 226 -5.28 15.34 -7.85
N LEU A 227 -4.09 15.45 -8.48
CA LEU A 227 -3.01 14.47 -8.44
C LEU A 227 -2.18 14.63 -7.16
N PRO A 228 -1.36 13.63 -6.78
CA PRO A 228 -0.37 13.79 -5.71
C PRO A 228 0.56 14.98 -5.96
N GLU A 229 1.12 15.58 -4.91
CA GLU A 229 2.16 16.60 -5.10
C GLU A 229 3.46 15.96 -5.62
N ALA A 230 4.33 16.73 -6.26
CA ALA A 230 5.66 16.26 -6.60
C ALA A 230 6.65 16.42 -5.43
N HIS A 231 7.64 15.54 -5.35
CA HIS A 231 8.86 15.82 -4.59
C HIS A 231 9.64 16.99 -5.20
N LEU A 232 10.52 17.61 -4.42
CA LEU A 232 11.56 18.48 -4.97
C LEU A 232 12.71 17.63 -5.54
N ASN A 233 13.51 18.20 -6.45
CA ASN A 233 14.70 17.49 -6.96
C ASN A 233 15.71 17.27 -5.82
N ALA A 234 16.09 18.35 -5.13
CA ALA A 234 16.91 18.28 -3.93
C ALA A 234 16.11 17.75 -2.74
N ALA A 235 16.76 16.96 -1.88
CA ALA A 235 16.20 16.61 -0.58
C ALA A 235 16.33 17.81 0.36
N ALA A 236 15.24 18.21 1.00
CA ALA A 236 15.27 19.11 2.14
C ALA A 236 15.33 18.27 3.42
N ALA A 237 16.11 18.73 4.41
CA ALA A 237 16.02 18.16 5.74
C ALA A 237 14.63 18.46 6.32
N PRO A 238 14.02 17.53 7.09
CA PRO A 238 12.82 17.85 7.87
C PRO A 238 13.06 19.07 8.76
N ALA A 239 12.00 19.80 9.10
CA ALA A 239 12.13 20.95 9.99
C ALA A 239 12.75 20.52 11.34
N GLY A 240 13.78 21.24 11.78
CA GLY A 240 14.67 20.83 12.87
C GLY A 240 14.03 20.80 14.26
N ASP A 241 12.90 21.49 14.45
CA ASP A 241 12.16 21.50 15.70
C ASP A 241 10.65 21.33 15.44
N SER A 242 10.22 20.09 15.34
CA SER A 242 8.79 19.74 15.29
C SER A 242 8.26 19.30 16.65
N ALA A 243 9.09 19.35 17.71
CA ALA A 243 8.71 18.83 19.02
C ALA A 243 7.50 19.61 19.57
N GLU A 244 7.56 20.94 19.55
CA GLU A 244 6.45 21.81 20.00
C GLU A 244 5.14 21.56 19.24
N LEU A 245 5.23 21.35 17.91
CA LEU A 245 4.07 21.02 17.08
C LEU A 245 3.47 19.66 17.48
N ILE A 246 4.31 18.64 17.67
CA ILE A 246 3.88 17.30 18.05
C ILE A 246 3.27 17.30 19.46
N GLU A 247 3.85 18.03 20.40
CA GLU A 247 3.31 18.20 21.77
C GLU A 247 1.94 18.87 21.72
N SER A 248 1.81 19.99 20.99
CA SER A 248 0.52 20.67 20.79
C SER A 248 -0.56 19.77 20.19
N MET A 249 -0.17 18.91 19.24
CA MET A 249 -1.09 17.92 18.67
C MET A 249 -1.51 16.84 19.68
N ARG A 250 -0.64 16.44 20.62
CA ARG A 250 -0.97 15.48 21.67
C ARG A 250 -1.87 16.08 22.74
N ASP A 251 -1.66 17.35 23.08
CA ASP A 251 -2.47 18.06 24.07
C ASP A 251 -3.94 18.15 23.63
N THR A 252 -4.19 18.25 22.33
CA THR A 252 -5.54 18.28 21.76
C THR A 252 -5.64 17.34 20.54
N PRO A 253 -5.98 16.05 20.74
CA PRO A 253 -6.11 15.05 19.67
C PRO A 253 -7.42 15.23 18.88
N ASP A 254 -7.54 16.36 18.17
CA ASP A 254 -8.67 16.73 17.33
C ASP A 254 -8.19 17.10 15.92
N ILE A 255 -8.84 16.54 14.89
CA ILE A 255 -8.41 16.72 13.50
C ILE A 255 -8.57 18.16 13.02
N HIS A 256 -9.59 18.89 13.46
CA HIS A 256 -9.75 20.28 13.06
C HIS A 256 -8.62 21.13 13.66
N HIS A 257 -8.30 20.90 14.94
CA HIS A 257 -7.17 21.55 15.60
C HIS A 257 -5.84 21.23 14.92
N TRP A 258 -5.56 19.96 14.62
CA TRP A 258 -4.34 19.54 13.91
C TRP A 258 -4.22 20.19 12.54
N LEU A 259 -5.31 20.27 11.77
CA LEU A 259 -5.30 20.95 10.48
C LEU A 259 -5.03 22.45 10.62
N HIS A 260 -5.44 23.09 11.71
CA HIS A 260 -5.11 24.48 12.00
C HIS A 260 -3.63 24.64 12.30
N LEU A 261 -3.08 23.84 13.23
CA LEU A 261 -1.65 23.85 13.56
C LEU A 261 -0.77 23.60 12.32
N LEU A 262 -1.14 22.64 11.47
CA LEU A 262 -0.39 22.37 10.24
C LEU A 262 -0.44 23.53 9.26
N ARG A 263 -1.59 24.21 9.11
CA ARG A 263 -1.68 25.41 8.25
C ARG A 263 -0.80 26.52 8.78
N GLU A 264 -0.79 26.75 10.09
CA GLU A 264 0.06 27.76 10.74
C GLU A 264 1.55 27.42 10.55
N ALA A 265 1.97 26.19 10.88
CA ALA A 265 3.36 25.76 10.73
C ALA A 265 3.82 25.87 9.26
N THR A 266 3.00 25.45 8.31
CA THR A 266 3.35 25.55 6.88
C THR A 266 3.38 26.99 6.34
N ALA A 267 2.71 27.94 6.99
CA ALA A 267 2.75 29.35 6.59
C ALA A 267 4.06 30.04 7.00
N HIS A 268 4.75 29.52 8.02
CA HIS A 268 6.02 30.05 8.53
C HIS A 268 7.25 29.40 7.87
N GLU A 269 7.06 28.32 7.11
CA GLU A 269 8.12 27.60 6.41
C GLU A 269 8.16 27.92 4.91
N ARG A 270 9.36 27.92 4.34
CA ARG A 270 9.53 28.10 2.88
C ARG A 270 9.04 26.89 2.08
N ASP A 271 9.19 25.69 2.63
CA ASP A 271 8.74 24.45 2.00
C ASP A 271 7.90 23.65 2.98
N TRP A 272 6.59 23.61 2.75
CA TRP A 272 5.63 22.85 3.57
C TRP A 272 6.00 21.37 3.73
N ARG A 273 6.78 20.79 2.81
CA ARG A 273 7.18 19.39 2.85
C ARG A 273 8.00 19.06 4.09
N THR A 274 8.83 19.99 4.56
CA THR A 274 9.69 19.78 5.73
C THR A 274 8.87 19.59 7.01
N ILE A 275 7.73 20.29 7.14
CA ILE A 275 6.76 20.12 8.22
C ILE A 275 6.08 18.76 8.13
N LEU A 276 5.61 18.37 6.94
CA LEU A 276 4.91 17.09 6.78
C LEU A 276 5.86 15.90 7.00
N ASP A 277 7.11 16.02 6.56
CA ASP A 277 8.11 14.97 6.70
C ASP A 277 8.60 14.83 8.15
N SER A 278 8.57 15.91 8.95
CA SER A 278 8.91 15.85 10.39
C SER A 278 7.85 15.13 11.23
N LEU A 279 6.58 15.08 10.79
CA LEU A 279 5.53 14.31 11.46
C LEU A 279 5.71 12.80 11.33
N ARG A 280 6.49 12.33 10.36
CA ARG A 280 6.55 10.93 9.95
C ARG A 280 6.88 9.98 11.12
N PRO A 281 7.91 10.22 11.95
CA PRO A 281 8.24 9.34 13.07
C PRO A 281 7.11 9.24 14.11
N HIS A 282 6.23 10.25 14.15
CA HIS A 282 5.17 10.38 15.15
C HIS A 282 3.80 10.01 14.60
N THR A 283 3.63 9.87 13.29
CA THR A 283 2.32 9.72 12.62
C THR A 283 1.49 8.57 13.19
N SER A 284 2.06 7.38 13.32
CA SER A 284 1.33 6.22 13.87
C SER A 284 1.05 6.36 15.38
N SER A 285 1.86 7.14 16.12
CA SER A 285 1.60 7.41 17.54
C SER A 285 0.49 8.43 17.73
N LEU A 286 0.52 9.54 16.97
CA LEU A 286 -0.53 10.55 16.95
C LEU A 286 -1.88 9.92 16.54
N TRP A 287 -1.89 9.12 15.47
CA TRP A 287 -3.10 8.43 15.03
C TRP A 287 -3.80 7.64 16.15
N ARG A 288 -3.03 7.04 17.06
CA ARG A 288 -3.57 6.27 18.19
C ARG A 288 -4.22 7.14 19.27
N GLU A 289 -3.78 8.41 19.40
CA GLU A 289 -4.39 9.38 20.33
C GLU A 289 -5.81 9.79 19.90
N LEU A 290 -6.13 9.68 18.61
CA LEU A 290 -7.46 9.99 18.09
C LEU A 290 -8.45 8.87 18.44
N ASP A 291 -9.63 9.26 18.93
CA ASP A 291 -10.77 8.37 18.99
C ASP A 291 -11.32 8.01 17.59
N VAL A 292 -12.27 7.08 17.53
CA VAL A 292 -12.83 6.58 16.27
C VAL A 292 -13.56 7.67 15.48
N ASP A 293 -14.20 8.64 16.16
CA ASP A 293 -14.95 9.72 15.53
C ASP A 293 -14.01 10.72 14.85
N GLN A 294 -12.88 11.03 15.48
CA GLN A 294 -11.82 11.86 14.92
C GLN A 294 -11.11 11.16 13.77
N ARG A 295 -10.79 9.86 13.89
CA ARG A 295 -10.25 9.08 12.77
C ARG A 295 -11.22 9.06 11.58
N ALA A 296 -12.52 8.87 11.83
CA ALA A 296 -13.55 8.94 10.79
C ALA A 296 -13.63 10.34 10.15
N ARG A 297 -13.52 11.40 10.96
CA ARG A 297 -13.46 12.79 10.49
C ARG A 297 -12.25 13.04 9.60
N PHE A 298 -11.07 12.54 9.97
CA PHE A 298 -9.87 12.58 9.14
C PHE A 298 -10.11 11.91 7.80
N LEU A 299 -10.60 10.66 7.79
CA LEU A 299 -10.84 9.91 6.56
C LEU A 299 -11.81 10.61 5.60
N ARG A 300 -12.82 11.29 6.16
CA ARG A 300 -13.83 12.02 5.39
C ARG A 300 -13.31 13.33 4.81
N HIS A 301 -12.55 14.11 5.59
CA HIS A 301 -12.28 15.52 5.29
C HIS A 301 -10.82 15.84 4.96
N ALA A 302 -9.88 15.10 5.55
CA ALA A 302 -8.45 15.44 5.52
C ALA A 302 -7.60 14.42 4.74
N ARG A 303 -8.01 13.15 4.69
CA ARG A 303 -7.24 12.07 4.06
C ARG A 303 -6.81 12.39 2.64
N TRP A 304 -7.70 12.97 1.83
CA TRP A 304 -7.37 13.29 0.44
C TRP A 304 -6.20 14.29 0.33
N ALA A 305 -6.13 15.27 1.23
CA ALA A 305 -5.06 16.27 1.26
C ALA A 305 -3.78 15.67 1.84
N TRP A 306 -3.90 14.88 2.91
CA TRP A 306 -2.78 14.14 3.50
C TRP A 306 -2.12 13.22 2.47
N GLU A 307 -2.90 12.37 1.80
CA GLU A 307 -2.39 11.43 0.79
C GLU A 307 -1.69 12.16 -0.35
N ARG A 308 -2.28 13.29 -0.81
CA ARG A 308 -1.68 14.14 -1.85
C ARG A 308 -0.33 14.69 -1.43
N ALA A 309 -0.25 15.15 -0.18
CA ALA A 309 0.92 15.81 0.38
C ALA A 309 2.02 14.83 0.84
N ARG A 310 1.65 13.63 1.30
CA ARG A 310 2.55 12.63 1.90
C ARG A 310 3.04 11.60 0.90
N HIS A 311 2.19 11.17 -0.04
CA HIS A 311 2.49 10.15 -1.06
C HIS A 311 2.82 10.81 -2.39
N ARG A 312 3.87 11.63 -2.36
CA ARG A 312 4.28 12.49 -3.48
C ARG A 312 4.81 11.68 -4.65
N MET A 313 4.59 12.16 -5.86
CA MET A 313 5.16 11.57 -7.07
C MET A 313 6.62 12.01 -7.28
N PRO A 314 7.45 11.17 -7.94
CA PRO A 314 8.76 11.59 -8.43
C PRO A 314 8.64 12.80 -9.37
N PRO A 315 9.60 13.74 -9.36
CA PRO A 315 9.53 14.94 -10.20
C PRO A 315 9.39 14.62 -11.69
N GLN A 316 10.06 13.55 -12.15
CA GLN A 316 10.01 13.08 -13.54
C GLN A 316 8.63 12.54 -13.95
N ALA A 317 7.93 11.86 -13.04
CA ALA A 317 6.55 11.44 -13.28
C ALA A 317 5.63 12.66 -13.39
N GLY A 318 5.80 13.64 -12.50
CA GLY A 318 5.04 14.90 -12.54
C GLY A 318 5.21 15.68 -13.83
N LYS A 319 6.44 15.78 -14.35
CA LYS A 319 6.71 16.42 -15.65
C LYS A 319 6.01 15.68 -16.79
N SER A 320 6.04 14.35 -16.78
CA SER A 320 5.42 13.53 -17.83
C SER A 320 3.90 13.67 -17.82
N ILE A 321 3.29 13.69 -16.64
CA ILE A 321 1.84 13.94 -16.50
C ILE A 321 1.48 15.35 -16.96
N ALA A 322 2.25 16.38 -16.57
CA ALA A 322 2.01 17.75 -17.02
C ALA A 322 2.12 17.88 -18.55
N MET A 323 3.03 17.13 -19.19
CA MET A 323 3.12 17.09 -20.65
C MET A 323 1.82 16.56 -21.27
N LEU A 324 1.31 15.42 -20.78
CA LEU A 324 0.03 14.86 -21.25
C LEU A 324 -1.15 15.83 -21.11
N GLU A 325 -1.19 16.61 -20.02
CA GLU A 325 -2.20 17.66 -19.85
C GLU A 325 -2.02 18.78 -20.87
N SER A 326 -0.79 19.24 -21.11
CA SER A 326 -0.48 20.32 -22.05
C SER A 326 -0.75 19.95 -23.51
N GLU A 327 -0.60 18.67 -23.86
CA GLU A 327 -0.93 18.11 -25.17
C GLU A 327 -2.44 17.88 -25.35
N GLY A 328 -3.26 18.14 -24.33
CA GLY A 328 -4.69 17.86 -24.36
C GLY A 328 -5.05 16.38 -24.31
N ARG A 329 -4.09 15.50 -24.00
CA ARG A 329 -4.31 14.05 -23.93
C ARG A 329 -4.83 13.58 -22.58
N LEU A 330 -4.62 14.36 -21.53
CA LEU A 330 -5.13 14.09 -20.19
C LEU A 330 -6.02 15.24 -19.71
N HIS A 331 -7.24 14.91 -19.33
CA HIS A 331 -8.18 15.81 -18.68
C HIS A 331 -8.46 15.37 -17.25
N ARG A 332 -8.14 16.22 -16.28
CA ARG A 332 -8.54 16.00 -14.89
C ARG A 332 -9.91 16.57 -14.63
N GLN A 333 -10.73 15.78 -13.94
CA GLN A 333 -12.05 16.20 -13.57
C GLN A 333 -12.35 15.92 -12.09
N ARG A 334 -12.91 16.94 -11.43
CA ARG A 334 -13.54 16.77 -10.13
C ARG A 334 -14.92 16.14 -10.32
N GLY A 335 -15.14 14.98 -9.72
CA GLY A 335 -16.42 14.26 -9.79
C GLY A 335 -16.46 13.06 -8.86
N ARG A 336 -17.67 12.64 -8.50
CA ARG A 336 -17.91 11.38 -7.80
C ARG A 336 -18.70 10.48 -8.72
N MET A 337 -18.11 9.36 -9.14
CA MET A 337 -18.80 8.33 -9.90
C MET A 337 -20.01 7.82 -9.11
N GLN A 338 -21.16 7.72 -9.77
CA GLN A 338 -22.41 7.15 -9.26
C GLN A 338 -22.71 5.78 -9.86
N SER A 339 -22.61 5.66 -11.19
CA SER A 339 -22.78 4.40 -11.90
C SER A 339 -21.90 4.30 -13.14
N VAL A 340 -21.67 3.07 -13.58
CA VAL A 340 -21.04 2.72 -14.87
C VAL A 340 -21.84 1.60 -15.52
N GLU A 341 -22.37 1.89 -16.70
CA GLU A 341 -23.27 1.01 -17.46
C GLU A 341 -22.70 0.74 -18.84
N LEU A 342 -22.96 -0.45 -19.38
CA LEU A 342 -22.67 -0.77 -20.78
C LEU A 342 -23.83 -0.28 -21.65
N VAL A 343 -23.55 0.57 -22.63
CA VAL A 343 -24.54 1.09 -23.58
C VAL A 343 -24.00 0.91 -25.00
N GLY A 344 -24.56 -0.06 -25.73
CA GLY A 344 -23.98 -0.53 -26.98
C GLY A 344 -22.58 -1.12 -26.74
N ASP A 345 -21.59 -0.63 -27.48
CA ASP A 345 -20.18 -1.08 -27.37
C ASP A 345 -19.31 -0.17 -26.49
N ALA A 346 -19.90 0.76 -25.74
CA ALA A 346 -19.17 1.71 -24.90
C ALA A 346 -19.69 1.72 -23.45
N LEU A 347 -18.85 2.19 -22.54
CA LEU A 347 -19.23 2.45 -21.17
C LEU A 347 -19.76 3.87 -21.01
N GLN A 348 -20.88 4.00 -20.32
CA GLN A 348 -21.47 5.25 -19.90
C GLN A 348 -21.29 5.41 -18.40
N MET A 349 -20.56 6.44 -17.99
CA MET A 349 -20.31 6.75 -16.58
C MET A 349 -21.08 7.99 -16.15
N HIS A 350 -21.84 7.87 -15.08
CA HIS A 350 -22.58 8.97 -14.48
C HIS A 350 -21.84 9.53 -13.28
N LEU A 351 -21.66 10.86 -13.26
CA LEU A 351 -21.06 11.59 -12.17
C LEU A 351 -22.12 12.35 -11.37
N ALA A 352 -22.00 12.29 -10.05
CA ALA A 352 -22.88 13.01 -9.14
C ALA A 352 -22.81 14.52 -9.38
N PRO A 353 -23.95 15.23 -9.20
CA PRO A 353 -23.95 16.67 -9.10
C PRO A 353 -22.97 17.13 -8.02
N ALA A 354 -22.21 18.18 -8.31
CA ALA A 354 -21.26 18.76 -7.38
C ALA A 354 -21.64 20.20 -7.08
N HIS A 355 -21.58 20.63 -5.82
CA HIS A 355 -21.61 22.05 -5.51
C HIS A 355 -20.32 22.69 -6.07
N ALA A 356 -20.46 23.59 -7.04
CA ALA A 356 -19.35 24.40 -7.48
C ALA A 356 -18.93 25.34 -6.35
N SER A 357 -17.65 25.68 -6.29
CA SER A 357 -17.14 26.74 -5.41
C SER A 357 -17.80 28.11 -5.66
N SER A 358 -18.46 28.28 -6.82
CA SER A 358 -19.26 29.46 -7.18
C SER A 358 -20.71 29.43 -6.67
N GLY A 359 -21.13 28.42 -5.89
CA GLY A 359 -22.49 28.32 -5.35
C GLY A 359 -23.55 27.78 -6.33
N GLN A 360 -23.23 27.61 -7.61
CA GLN A 360 -24.10 26.91 -8.57
C GLN A 360 -23.84 25.41 -8.55
N ALA A 361 -24.90 24.60 -8.48
CA ALA A 361 -24.76 23.15 -8.63
C ALA A 361 -24.33 22.83 -10.06
N ARG A 362 -23.22 22.09 -10.23
CA ARG A 362 -22.93 21.44 -11.51
C ARG A 362 -23.95 20.32 -11.70
N PRO A 363 -24.63 20.26 -12.86
CA PRO A 363 -25.58 19.18 -13.13
C PRO A 363 -24.85 17.83 -13.15
N ALA A 364 -25.62 16.75 -13.03
CA ALA A 364 -25.09 15.41 -13.28
C ALA A 364 -24.46 15.38 -14.68
N GLN A 365 -23.30 14.75 -14.79
CA GLN A 365 -22.57 14.65 -16.04
C GLN A 365 -22.44 13.20 -16.45
N THR A 366 -22.57 12.97 -17.75
CA THR A 366 -22.32 11.68 -18.38
C THR A 366 -20.99 11.74 -19.12
N LEU A 367 -20.14 10.74 -18.90
CA LEU A 367 -18.92 10.50 -19.67
C LEU A 367 -19.10 9.20 -20.47
N HIS A 368 -18.62 9.20 -21.71
CA HIS A 368 -18.55 7.99 -22.54
C HIS A 368 -17.10 7.56 -22.68
N ALA A 369 -16.85 6.27 -22.53
CA ALA A 369 -15.50 5.69 -22.58
C ALA A 369 -15.50 4.31 -23.24
N ASP A 370 -14.43 3.99 -23.95
CA ASP A 370 -14.22 2.64 -24.49
C ASP A 370 -13.73 1.68 -23.40
N LEU A 371 -13.05 2.23 -22.39
CA LEU A 371 -12.45 1.54 -21.25
C LEU A 371 -12.53 2.42 -20.00
N VAL A 372 -12.88 1.82 -18.86
CA VAL A 372 -12.86 2.47 -17.54
C VAL A 372 -11.90 1.69 -16.65
N ILE A 373 -10.95 2.37 -16.00
CA ILE A 373 -9.94 1.75 -15.15
C ILE A 373 -10.06 2.27 -13.72
N GLN A 374 -10.18 1.36 -12.76
CA GLN A 374 -10.22 1.67 -11.34
C GLN A 374 -8.79 1.85 -10.79
N THR A 375 -8.53 3.00 -10.17
CA THR A 375 -7.23 3.34 -9.55
C THR A 375 -7.43 3.95 -8.15
N THR A 376 -8.45 3.47 -7.43
CA THR A 376 -8.89 4.01 -6.13
C THR A 376 -8.02 3.63 -4.92
N GLY A 377 -6.87 3.00 -5.16
CA GLY A 377 -5.92 2.57 -4.14
C GLY A 377 -6.19 1.18 -3.58
N MET A 378 -5.51 0.87 -2.46
CA MET A 378 -5.51 -0.46 -1.84
C MET A 378 -6.86 -0.81 -1.22
N ASN A 379 -7.28 -2.08 -1.38
CA ASN A 379 -8.36 -2.66 -0.58
C ASN A 379 -7.79 -3.17 0.75
N THR A 380 -8.33 -2.67 1.86
CA THR A 380 -8.00 -3.11 3.22
C THR A 380 -9.25 -3.52 4.00
N ASP A 381 -10.44 -3.45 3.41
CA ASP A 381 -11.67 -3.76 4.13
C ASP A 381 -11.89 -5.27 4.17
N ILE A 382 -11.49 -5.90 5.29
CA ILE A 382 -11.59 -7.35 5.46
C ILE A 382 -13.04 -7.86 5.48
N ARG A 383 -14.03 -6.98 5.65
CA ARG A 383 -15.46 -7.34 5.57
C ARG A 383 -15.95 -7.51 4.14
N ARG A 384 -15.19 -6.97 3.17
CA ARG A 384 -15.57 -6.90 1.75
C ARG A 384 -14.41 -7.37 0.88
N THR A 385 -14.17 -8.68 0.93
CA THR A 385 -13.07 -9.31 0.22
C THR A 385 -13.43 -10.73 -0.23
N PRO A 386 -12.94 -11.17 -1.40
CA PRO A 386 -13.01 -12.57 -1.83
C PRO A 386 -11.82 -13.40 -1.31
N HIS A 387 -10.93 -12.82 -0.49
CA HIS A 387 -9.73 -13.51 -0.01
C HIS A 387 -10.08 -14.64 0.97
N THR A 388 -9.91 -15.89 0.54
CA THR A 388 -10.31 -17.11 1.26
C THR A 388 -9.93 -17.13 2.74
N LEU A 389 -8.64 -17.01 3.07
CA LEU A 389 -8.17 -17.02 4.46
C LEU A 389 -8.78 -15.91 5.32
N VAL A 390 -8.87 -14.69 4.78
CA VAL A 390 -9.43 -13.54 5.53
C VAL A 390 -10.91 -13.76 5.78
N SER A 391 -11.66 -14.23 4.78
CA SER A 391 -13.06 -14.60 4.93
C SER A 391 -13.23 -15.70 5.98
N GLN A 392 -12.39 -16.74 5.96
CA GLN A 392 -12.43 -17.83 6.94
C GLN A 392 -12.17 -17.32 8.37
N LEU A 393 -11.08 -16.57 8.57
CA LEU A 393 -10.73 -16.03 9.88
C LEU A 393 -11.81 -15.11 10.44
N LEU A 394 -12.42 -14.28 9.57
CA LEU A 394 -13.49 -13.37 9.96
C LEU A 394 -14.77 -14.15 10.33
N THR A 395 -15.19 -15.11 9.51
CA THR A 395 -16.38 -15.94 9.77
C THR A 395 -16.25 -16.73 11.06
N ASN A 396 -15.04 -17.20 11.40
CA ASN A 396 -14.79 -17.97 12.61
C ASN A 396 -14.49 -17.08 13.85
N GLY A 397 -14.52 -15.75 13.71
CA GLY A 397 -14.25 -14.83 14.82
C GLY A 397 -12.79 -14.77 15.27
N HIS A 398 -11.85 -15.27 14.47
CA HIS A 398 -10.41 -15.26 14.81
C HIS A 398 -9.74 -13.90 14.59
N ILE A 399 -10.38 -13.01 13.81
CA ILE A 399 -9.93 -11.63 13.58
C ILE A 399 -11.11 -10.66 13.69
N THR A 400 -10.85 -9.48 14.24
CA THR A 400 -11.83 -8.38 14.32
C THR A 400 -11.53 -7.31 13.26
N PRO A 401 -12.52 -6.86 12.46
CA PRO A 401 -12.32 -5.78 11.49
C PRO A 401 -12.10 -4.42 12.17
N ASP A 402 -11.20 -3.61 11.63
CA ASP A 402 -11.13 -2.19 11.99
C ASP A 402 -12.47 -1.51 11.66
N PRO A 403 -13.05 -0.69 12.56
CA PRO A 403 -14.37 -0.10 12.36
C PRO A 403 -14.46 0.77 11.09
N LEU A 404 -13.35 1.35 10.65
CA LEU A 404 -13.25 2.23 9.49
C LEU A 404 -12.82 1.50 8.20
N GLY A 405 -12.71 0.16 8.23
CA GLY A 405 -12.32 -0.66 7.08
C GLY A 405 -10.83 -0.56 6.73
N LEU A 406 -9.99 -0.22 7.70
CA LEU A 406 -8.54 -0.05 7.51
C LEU A 406 -7.72 -1.30 7.88
N GLY A 407 -8.28 -2.49 7.67
CA GLY A 407 -7.62 -3.77 7.97
C GLY A 407 -8.21 -4.47 9.18
N MET A 408 -7.34 -5.11 9.97
CA MET A 408 -7.65 -5.87 11.17
C MET A 408 -7.35 -5.02 12.40
N GLN A 409 -8.13 -5.18 13.46
CA GLN A 409 -7.80 -4.65 14.77
C GLN A 409 -6.64 -5.45 15.37
N ALA A 410 -5.68 -4.73 15.93
CA ALA A 410 -4.47 -5.31 16.49
C ALA A 410 -3.84 -4.39 17.53
N MET A 411 -2.99 -4.97 18.38
CA MET A 411 -2.04 -4.21 19.19
C MET A 411 -0.96 -3.55 18.31
N PRO A 412 -0.26 -2.49 18.80
CA PRO A 412 0.84 -1.86 18.05
C PRO A 412 2.00 -2.81 17.71
N ASP A 413 2.15 -3.90 18.45
CA ASP A 413 3.15 -4.96 18.19
C ASP A 413 2.66 -6.05 17.22
N GLY A 414 1.49 -5.86 16.62
CA GLY A 414 0.95 -6.71 15.57
C GLY A 414 0.05 -7.85 16.04
N ARG A 415 -0.11 -8.11 17.35
CA ARG A 415 -1.03 -9.15 17.84
C ARG A 415 -2.46 -8.86 17.40
N LEU A 416 -3.10 -9.81 16.74
CA LEU A 416 -4.46 -9.66 16.22
C LEU A 416 -5.50 -9.78 17.34
N ALA A 417 -6.49 -8.89 17.28
CA ALA A 417 -7.64 -8.94 18.16
C ALA A 417 -8.62 -10.04 17.72
N HIS A 418 -9.21 -10.71 18.69
CA HIS A 418 -10.36 -11.59 18.52
C HIS A 418 -11.34 -11.31 19.66
N ASP A 419 -12.63 -11.22 19.37
CA ASP A 419 -13.64 -10.83 20.35
C ASP A 419 -13.22 -9.56 21.13
N ASN A 420 -12.87 -9.70 22.41
CA ASN A 420 -12.39 -8.65 23.31
C ASN A 420 -10.97 -8.91 23.87
N ASP A 421 -10.20 -9.82 23.25
CA ASP A 421 -8.84 -10.18 23.65
C ASP A 421 -7.90 -10.21 22.43
N TYR A 422 -6.65 -10.63 22.63
CA TYR A 422 -5.62 -10.71 21.60
C TYR A 422 -4.93 -12.07 21.61
N TRP A 423 -4.71 -12.61 20.42
CA TRP A 423 -3.95 -13.86 20.30
C TRP A 423 -2.48 -13.65 20.71
N PRO A 424 -1.91 -14.52 21.57
CA PRO A 424 -0.50 -14.42 21.97
C PRO A 424 0.48 -14.77 20.83
N ASN A 425 -0.03 -15.47 19.81
CA ASN A 425 0.71 -16.20 18.78
C ASN A 425 0.23 -15.93 17.34
N LEU A 426 -0.80 -15.10 17.14
CA LEU A 426 -1.27 -14.70 15.81
C LEU A 426 -1.06 -13.19 15.62
N PHE A 427 -0.29 -12.84 14.61
CA PHE A 427 0.13 -11.47 14.32
C PHE A 427 -0.21 -11.05 12.90
N ALA A 428 -0.18 -9.75 12.62
CA ALA A 428 -0.14 -9.21 11.27
C ALA A 428 0.97 -8.19 11.10
N ILE A 429 1.29 -7.85 9.86
CA ILE A 429 2.27 -6.83 9.48
C ILE A 429 1.84 -6.09 8.21
N GLY A 430 2.23 -4.82 8.09
CA GLY A 430 1.96 -4.03 6.89
C GLY A 430 0.50 -3.64 6.75
N SER A 431 -0.02 -3.61 5.52
CA SER A 431 -1.27 -2.90 5.18
C SER A 431 -2.52 -3.36 5.94
N MET A 432 -2.52 -4.56 6.51
CA MET A 432 -3.62 -5.05 7.36
C MET A 432 -3.64 -4.38 8.74
N LEU A 433 -2.58 -3.68 9.14
CA LEU A 433 -2.51 -2.92 10.39
C LEU A 433 -2.83 -1.43 10.21
N ARG A 434 -3.26 -0.98 9.03
CA ARG A 434 -3.40 0.46 8.73
C ARG A 434 -4.34 1.20 9.70
N GLY A 435 -5.36 0.53 10.22
CA GLY A 435 -6.29 1.07 11.23
C GLY A 435 -5.64 1.28 12.60
N THR A 436 -4.73 0.40 13.01
CA THR A 436 -3.94 0.51 14.25
C THR A 436 -2.74 1.45 14.07
N LEU A 437 -2.05 1.33 12.94
CA LEU A 437 -0.80 2.00 12.59
C LEU A 437 -0.98 2.74 11.26
N TRP A 438 -1.41 4.00 11.31
CA TRP A 438 -1.49 4.83 10.11
C TRP A 438 -0.12 4.89 9.41
N GLU A 439 -0.12 4.91 8.06
CA GLU A 439 1.06 4.77 7.19
C GLU A 439 1.75 3.39 7.18
N SER A 440 1.14 2.35 7.74
CA SER A 440 1.59 0.95 7.65
C SER A 440 1.41 0.35 6.23
N THR A 441 1.89 1.05 5.22
CA THR A 441 1.80 0.70 3.80
C THR A 441 3.11 0.96 3.06
N ALA A 442 4.01 1.75 3.63
CA ALA A 442 5.29 2.11 3.04
C ALA A 442 6.45 1.32 3.67
N MET A 443 7.48 1.03 2.87
CA MET A 443 8.60 0.18 3.28
C MET A 443 9.35 0.68 4.51
N PRO A 444 9.60 1.99 4.72
CA PRO A 444 10.33 2.42 5.91
C PRO A 444 9.56 2.19 7.22
N GLU A 445 8.24 2.17 7.18
CA GLU A 445 7.39 1.77 8.29
C GLU A 445 7.36 0.23 8.43
N ILE A 446 7.19 -0.51 7.33
CA ILE A 446 7.16 -1.98 7.31
C ILE A 446 8.46 -2.59 7.85
N ARG A 447 9.63 -2.05 7.50
CA ARG A 447 10.91 -2.58 8.02
C ARG A 447 11.05 -2.44 9.53
N GLN A 448 10.49 -1.37 10.11
CA GLN A 448 10.49 -1.20 11.56
C GLN A 448 9.53 -2.14 12.26
N GLN A 449 8.38 -2.40 11.64
CA GLN A 449 7.45 -3.43 12.10
C GLN A 449 8.08 -4.82 12.03
N ALA A 450 8.72 -5.16 10.92
CA ALA A 450 9.39 -6.46 10.73
C ALA A 450 10.48 -6.70 11.77
N ARG A 451 11.33 -5.70 12.02
CA ARG A 451 12.35 -5.75 13.08
C ARG A 451 11.73 -5.98 14.46
N SER A 452 10.75 -5.17 14.83
CA SER A 452 10.10 -5.24 16.16
C SER A 452 9.35 -6.56 16.35
N LEU A 453 8.67 -7.03 15.30
CA LEU A 453 7.94 -8.29 15.31
C LEU A 453 8.89 -9.49 15.37
N ALA A 454 10.02 -9.46 14.67
CA ALA A 454 11.06 -10.48 14.79
C ALA A 454 11.59 -10.56 16.23
N ASP A 455 11.88 -9.43 16.87
CA ASP A 455 12.30 -9.40 18.29
C ASP A 455 11.22 -9.99 19.20
N ARG A 456 9.94 -9.65 18.96
CA ARG A 456 8.80 -10.20 19.71
C ARG A 456 8.65 -11.71 19.54
N LEU A 457 8.77 -12.21 18.32
CA LEU A 457 8.69 -13.63 17.98
C LEU A 457 9.86 -14.45 18.49
N LEU A 458 10.90 -13.83 19.07
CA LEU A 458 12.04 -14.53 19.67
C LEU A 458 12.10 -14.38 21.18
N ALA A 459 11.38 -13.42 21.76
CA ALA A 459 11.37 -13.15 23.18
C ALA A 459 10.43 -14.06 23.99
N GLN A 460 9.55 -14.83 23.34
CA GLN A 460 8.62 -15.75 24.04
C GLN A 460 9.24 -17.11 24.33
#